data_AF-A0A1H0JZY5-F1
#
_entry.id   AF-A0A1H0JZY5-F1
#
_cell.length_a   1.000
_cell.length_b   1.000
_cell.length_c   1.000
_cell.angle_alpha   90.00
_cell.angle_beta   90.00
_cell.angle_gamma   90.00
#
_symmetry.space_group_name_H-M   'P 1'
#
loop_
_entity.id
_entity.type
_entity.pdbx_description
1 polymer ?
#
loop_
_entity_poly.entity_id
_entity_poly.type
_entity_poly.pdbx_seq_one_letter_code
_entity_poly.pdbx_strand_id
1 'polypeptide(L)'
;MSGATPVAVTRLDEFEEFYGREWRPENVVTVPGARLLHADRDALARDLGDLITADDLTDLGWLTRQVGVLSRTQAAQDRAQTRLRAVGPERRVHRPPRYTRAALVPVVLPAGATVLFDVKGCGVRPGYRPVPGGAHGLLGLGEAVREVALARLARTALRRAGHPMSPVGHYAIVDLGVDVLDRAGRPGEPAVLLVRQARTRPEFQWGDRDPGTGTAAELLDVELTLRRYGITASSSGAIRFRLRHRVGGPEVVRDGVVVPLEPRRLARVAAAVGFDGREVLIDGVNVQVTTDRRMVDFGCYRLADRFTHALFAAADRDCETLRGLFVAPHEARYPQPVSSLAGAFELPEWARLRDLLDGRPEPGQLDALLTAFLDRLPA
;
A
#
# COMPACT_ATOMS: atom_id res chain seq x y z
N MET A 1 -18.49 -19.62 -12.59
CA MET A 1 -17.98 -18.32 -12.11
C MET A 1 -18.89 -17.85 -11.00
N SER A 2 -18.48 -17.94 -9.73
CA SER A 2 -19.26 -17.35 -8.63
C SER A 2 -19.18 -15.83 -8.77
N GLY A 3 -20.30 -15.17 -9.04
CA GLY A 3 -20.37 -13.70 -9.10
C GLY A 3 -20.00 -13.13 -7.74
N ALA A 4 -18.78 -12.63 -7.59
CA ALA A 4 -18.42 -11.86 -6.42
C ALA A 4 -19.34 -10.64 -6.39
N THR A 5 -20.08 -10.46 -5.29
CA THR A 5 -20.90 -9.27 -5.07
C THR A 5 -20.02 -8.03 -5.28
N PRO A 6 -20.44 -7.06 -6.10
CA PRO A 6 -19.70 -5.81 -6.28
C PRO A 6 -19.39 -5.21 -4.92
N VAL A 7 -18.12 -4.90 -4.66
CA VAL A 7 -17.75 -4.28 -3.40
C VAL A 7 -17.96 -2.78 -3.55
N ALA A 8 -19.11 -2.30 -3.07
CA ALA A 8 -19.57 -0.91 -3.23
C ALA A 8 -18.48 0.11 -2.90
N VAL A 9 -18.30 1.14 -3.74
CA VAL A 9 -17.38 2.26 -3.43
C VAL A 9 -17.85 3.00 -2.19
N THR A 10 -16.91 3.39 -1.32
CA THR A 10 -17.25 4.14 -0.10
C THR A 10 -17.74 5.53 -0.45
N ARG A 11 -18.93 5.86 0.07
CA ARG A 11 -19.52 7.19 -0.06
C ARG A 11 -18.98 8.12 1.03
N LEU A 12 -19.06 9.43 0.81
CA LEU A 12 -18.53 10.42 1.76
C LEU A 12 -19.29 10.40 3.10
N ASP A 13 -20.61 10.26 3.05
CA ASP A 13 -21.50 10.16 4.21
C ASP A 13 -21.17 8.95 5.10
N GLU A 14 -20.98 7.76 4.50
CA GLU A 14 -20.55 6.55 5.21
C GLU A 14 -19.21 6.74 5.93
N PHE A 15 -18.29 7.48 5.29
CA PHE A 15 -16.97 7.73 5.84
C PHE A 15 -17.02 8.73 7.00
N GLU A 16 -17.80 9.80 6.85
CA GLU A 16 -18.03 10.81 7.88
C GLU A 16 -18.68 10.22 9.13
N GLU A 17 -19.65 9.30 8.96
CA GLU A 17 -20.26 8.57 10.06
C GLU A 17 -19.22 7.73 10.83
N PHE A 18 -18.33 7.03 10.12
CA PHE A 18 -17.34 6.15 10.75
C PHE A 18 -16.27 6.91 11.56
N TYR A 19 -15.74 8.03 11.06
CA TYR A 19 -14.66 8.77 11.73
C TYR A 19 -15.14 9.87 12.67
N GLY A 20 -16.41 10.27 12.58
CA GLY A 20 -17.01 11.28 13.44
C GLY A 20 -16.19 12.57 13.51
N ARG A 21 -15.93 13.07 14.73
CA ARG A 21 -15.31 14.39 14.97
C ARG A 21 -13.79 14.46 14.78
N GLU A 22 -13.09 13.34 14.65
CA GLU A 22 -11.63 13.33 14.39
C GLU A 22 -11.29 13.61 12.92
N TRP A 23 -12.32 13.61 12.07
CA TRP A 23 -12.28 13.95 10.66
C TRP A 23 -12.04 15.46 10.45
N ARG A 24 -10.82 15.84 10.10
CA ARG A 24 -10.50 17.23 9.74
C ARG A 24 -10.23 17.35 8.23
N PRO A 25 -11.05 18.10 7.49
CA PRO A 25 -10.74 18.40 6.11
C PRO A 25 -9.47 19.25 6.03
N GLU A 26 -8.73 19.10 4.93
CA GLU A 26 -7.66 20.00 4.55
C GLU A 26 -7.89 20.55 3.14
N ASN A 27 -7.24 21.67 2.84
CA ASN A 27 -7.22 22.21 1.49
C ASN A 27 -5.94 21.75 0.79
N VAL A 28 -6.11 21.16 -0.38
CA VAL A 28 -5.07 20.86 -1.36
C VAL A 28 -5.22 21.81 -2.54
N VAL A 29 -4.20 21.96 -3.36
CA VAL A 29 -4.31 22.66 -4.65
C VAL A 29 -4.50 21.66 -5.77
N THR A 30 -5.25 22.05 -6.79
CA THR A 30 -5.33 21.26 -8.03
C THR A 30 -4.07 21.46 -8.89
N VAL A 31 -3.74 20.46 -9.70
CA VAL A 31 -2.61 20.47 -10.63
C VAL A 31 -3.18 20.40 -12.05
N PRO A 32 -3.38 21.54 -12.74
CA PRO A 32 -4.07 21.59 -14.03
C PRO A 32 -3.39 20.79 -15.14
N GLY A 33 -2.07 20.60 -15.04
CA GLY A 33 -1.28 19.82 -15.99
C GLY A 33 -1.22 18.32 -15.69
N ALA A 34 -2.03 17.81 -14.76
CA ALA A 34 -2.02 16.39 -14.42
C ALA A 34 -2.51 15.52 -15.60
N ARG A 35 -1.85 14.39 -15.86
CA ARG A 35 -2.13 13.52 -17.03
C ARG A 35 -2.34 12.08 -16.61
N LEU A 36 -3.30 11.39 -17.23
CA LEU A 36 -3.47 9.95 -17.03
C LEU A 36 -2.31 9.19 -17.69
N LEU A 37 -1.64 8.32 -16.96
CA LEU A 37 -0.61 7.41 -17.51
C LEU A 37 -1.14 5.98 -17.67
N HIS A 38 -2.02 5.54 -16.77
CA HIS A 38 -2.60 4.20 -16.79
C HIS A 38 -3.97 4.21 -16.09
N ALA A 39 -4.91 3.36 -16.54
CA ALA A 39 -6.14 3.07 -15.82
C ALA A 39 -6.57 1.59 -15.90
N ASP A 40 -6.92 1.02 -14.76
CA ASP A 40 -7.58 -0.29 -14.65
C ASP A 40 -9.09 -0.09 -14.84
N ARG A 41 -9.51 -0.06 -16.12
CA ARG A 41 -10.91 0.16 -16.51
C ARG A 41 -11.83 -0.96 -16.04
N ASP A 42 -11.33 -2.20 -15.98
CA ASP A 42 -12.08 -3.33 -15.44
C ASP A 42 -12.35 -3.17 -13.94
N ALA A 43 -11.38 -2.65 -13.19
CA ALA A 43 -11.57 -2.34 -11.78
C ALA A 43 -12.57 -1.20 -11.57
N LEU A 44 -12.47 -0.12 -12.35
CA LEU A 44 -13.44 0.96 -12.31
C LEU A 44 -14.85 0.45 -12.65
N ALA A 45 -15.02 -0.31 -13.74
CA ALA A 45 -16.31 -0.87 -14.15
C ALA A 45 -16.91 -1.78 -13.09
N ARG A 46 -16.11 -2.69 -12.52
CA ARG A 46 -16.57 -3.62 -11.49
C ARG A 46 -17.00 -2.90 -10.21
N ASP A 47 -16.23 -1.90 -9.78
CA ASP A 47 -16.40 -1.31 -8.44
C ASP A 47 -17.40 -0.14 -8.48
N LEU A 48 -17.48 0.62 -9.58
CA LEU A 48 -18.45 1.71 -9.77
C LEU A 48 -19.76 1.25 -10.42
N GLY A 49 -19.75 0.13 -11.16
CA GLY A 49 -20.95 -0.46 -11.77
C GLY A 49 -21.75 0.56 -12.58
N ASP A 50 -23.06 0.61 -12.31
CA ASP A 50 -24.03 1.47 -13.00
C ASP A 50 -23.84 2.98 -12.73
N LEU A 51 -22.88 3.37 -11.87
CA LEU A 51 -22.57 4.78 -11.61
C LEU A 51 -21.74 5.44 -12.72
N ILE A 52 -21.20 4.64 -13.64
CA ILE A 52 -20.44 5.08 -14.81
C ILE A 52 -20.85 4.27 -16.03
N THR A 53 -20.74 4.87 -17.21
CA THR A 53 -21.01 4.22 -18.50
C THR A 53 -19.73 3.72 -19.17
N ALA A 54 -19.86 2.96 -20.26
CA ALA A 54 -18.73 2.58 -21.10
C ALA A 54 -18.04 3.80 -21.74
N ASP A 55 -18.79 4.85 -22.06
CA ASP A 55 -18.25 6.09 -22.60
C ASP A 55 -17.42 6.83 -21.53
N ASP A 56 -17.88 6.83 -20.27
CA ASP A 56 -17.14 7.41 -19.14
C ASP A 56 -15.82 6.68 -18.85
N LEU A 57 -15.74 5.38 -19.15
CA LEU A 57 -14.51 4.58 -19.06
C LEU A 57 -13.56 4.84 -20.24
N THR A 58 -14.09 5.37 -21.35
CA THR A 58 -13.30 5.75 -22.52
C THR A 58 -12.67 7.12 -22.30
N ASP A 59 -13.42 8.10 -21.78
CA ASP A 59 -12.90 9.42 -21.38
C ASP A 59 -12.75 9.56 -19.86
N LEU A 60 -11.60 9.14 -19.34
CA LEU A 60 -11.25 9.31 -17.93
C LEU A 60 -10.73 10.73 -17.58
N GLY A 61 -10.94 11.71 -18.46
CA GLY A 61 -10.62 13.11 -18.18
C GLY A 61 -11.37 13.67 -16.97
N TRP A 62 -12.57 13.15 -16.67
CA TRP A 62 -13.31 13.54 -15.46
C TRP A 62 -12.57 13.11 -14.17
N LEU A 63 -11.86 11.98 -14.20
CA LEU A 63 -11.13 11.47 -13.06
C LEU A 63 -9.88 12.31 -12.82
N THR A 64 -9.04 12.50 -13.84
CA THR A 64 -7.78 13.25 -13.75
C THR A 64 -7.96 14.68 -13.28
N ARG A 65 -8.95 15.40 -13.82
CA ARG A 65 -9.28 16.78 -13.41
C ARG A 65 -9.63 16.89 -11.94
N GLN A 66 -10.10 15.81 -11.32
CA GLN A 66 -10.58 15.83 -9.94
C GLN A 66 -9.57 15.29 -8.93
N VAL A 67 -8.81 14.27 -9.31
CA VAL A 67 -7.80 13.64 -8.44
C VAL A 67 -6.42 14.27 -8.56
N GLY A 68 -6.15 15.05 -9.62
CA GLY A 68 -4.91 15.80 -9.81
C GLY A 68 -4.74 16.88 -8.74
N VAL A 69 -4.35 16.48 -7.54
CA VAL A 69 -4.23 17.35 -6.36
C VAL A 69 -2.91 17.18 -5.65
N LEU A 70 -2.48 18.24 -4.96
CA LEU A 70 -1.25 18.26 -4.17
C LEU A 70 -1.43 19.10 -2.91
N SER A 71 -0.87 18.67 -1.78
CA SER A 71 -0.94 19.46 -0.55
C SER A 71 -0.27 20.82 -0.71
N ARG A 72 -0.83 21.85 -0.06
CA ARG A 72 -0.34 23.23 -0.16
C ARG A 72 1.14 23.36 0.15
N THR A 73 1.59 22.70 1.22
CA THR A 73 2.99 22.71 1.65
C THR A 73 3.91 22.07 0.62
N GLN A 74 3.44 21.03 -0.06
CA GLN A 74 4.19 20.40 -1.13
C GLN A 74 4.22 21.33 -2.35
N ALA A 75 3.09 21.87 -2.78
CA ALA A 75 2.99 22.74 -3.94
C ALA A 75 3.77 24.07 -3.82
N ALA A 76 3.92 24.58 -2.59
CA ALA A 76 4.59 25.85 -2.32
C ALA A 76 6.14 25.78 -2.28
N GLN A 77 6.75 24.62 -2.57
CA GLN A 77 8.20 24.45 -2.48
C GLN A 77 8.82 23.75 -3.69
N ASP A 78 10.15 23.76 -3.72
CA ASP A 78 11.01 23.17 -4.74
C ASP A 78 12.09 22.24 -4.16
N ARG A 79 12.03 21.90 -2.86
CA ARG A 79 13.07 21.11 -2.20
C ARG A 79 12.86 19.60 -2.31
N ALA A 80 11.63 19.15 -2.51
CA ALA A 80 11.30 17.73 -2.61
C ALA A 80 10.90 17.31 -4.04
N GLN A 81 10.64 18.27 -4.93
CA GLN A 81 10.28 18.05 -6.32
C GLN A 81 10.72 19.22 -7.20
N THR A 82 10.80 18.98 -8.50
CA THR A 82 10.93 20.07 -9.48
C THR A 82 9.74 21.01 -9.44
N ARG A 83 9.96 22.28 -9.83
CA ARG A 83 8.94 23.33 -9.72
C ARG A 83 7.70 23.00 -10.55
N LEU A 84 6.52 23.11 -9.93
CA LEU A 84 5.25 23.05 -10.64
C LEU A 84 5.12 24.22 -11.63
N ARG A 85 4.66 23.93 -12.84
CA ARG A 85 4.39 24.97 -13.86
C ARG A 85 3.23 25.88 -13.46
N ALA A 86 2.17 25.30 -12.89
CA ALA A 86 0.98 26.00 -12.43
C ALA A 86 0.30 25.24 -11.30
N VAL A 87 -0.39 25.98 -10.44
CA VAL A 87 -1.31 25.46 -9.43
C VAL A 87 -2.69 26.05 -9.70
N GLY A 88 -3.72 25.22 -9.60
CA GLY A 88 -5.11 25.62 -9.79
C GLY A 88 -5.79 26.00 -8.47
N PRO A 89 -7.13 26.09 -8.46
CA PRO A 89 -7.89 26.40 -7.26
C PRO A 89 -7.68 25.37 -6.15
N GLU A 90 -7.98 25.79 -4.91
CA GLU A 90 -8.02 24.90 -3.76
C GLU A 90 -9.21 23.93 -3.85
N ARG A 91 -9.00 22.70 -3.39
CA ARG A 91 -10.02 21.67 -3.22
C ARG A 91 -9.97 21.15 -1.80
N ARG A 92 -11.15 20.87 -1.23
CA ARG A 92 -11.26 20.18 0.05
C ARG A 92 -11.04 18.68 -0.14
N VAL A 93 -10.17 18.11 0.69
CA VAL A 93 -9.95 16.66 0.80
C VAL A 93 -9.93 16.27 2.27
N HIS A 94 -9.89 14.97 2.53
CA HIS A 94 -9.87 14.46 3.89
C HIS A 94 -8.67 13.55 4.08
N ARG A 95 -7.99 13.69 5.22
CA ARG A 95 -6.81 12.89 5.52
C ARG A 95 -7.03 12.15 6.84
N PRO A 96 -7.32 10.84 6.79
CA PRO A 96 -7.42 10.03 8.00
C PRO A 96 -6.18 10.16 8.89
N PRO A 97 -6.32 9.95 10.22
CA PRO A 97 -5.17 9.86 11.11
C PRO A 97 -4.12 8.88 10.57
N ARG A 98 -2.84 9.24 10.70
CA ARG A 98 -1.66 8.49 10.21
C ARG A 98 -1.51 8.41 8.69
N TYR A 99 -2.41 8.94 7.87
CA TYR A 99 -2.13 9.13 6.44
C TYR A 99 -1.01 10.16 6.30
N THR A 100 0.14 9.74 5.79
CA THR A 100 1.32 10.61 5.65
C THR A 100 1.37 11.26 4.26
N ARG A 101 1.09 10.48 3.22
CA ARG A 101 1.19 10.87 1.80
C ARG A 101 -0.03 10.54 0.96
N ALA A 102 -1.15 10.17 1.58
CA ALA A 102 -2.40 9.91 0.90
C ALA A 102 -3.51 10.80 1.46
N ALA A 103 -4.55 11.05 0.67
CA ALA A 103 -5.77 11.72 1.10
C ALA A 103 -6.97 11.11 0.37
N LEU A 104 -8.12 11.22 0.99
CA LEU A 104 -9.41 10.85 0.44
C LEU A 104 -9.97 12.04 -0.32
N VAL A 105 -10.12 11.88 -1.63
CA VAL A 105 -10.58 12.92 -2.54
C VAL A 105 -12.03 12.60 -2.93
N PRO A 106 -12.99 13.46 -2.57
CA PRO A 106 -14.35 13.37 -3.08
C PRO A 106 -14.33 13.63 -4.58
N VAL A 107 -14.92 12.74 -5.37
CA VAL A 107 -14.99 12.84 -6.83
C VAL A 107 -16.44 12.72 -7.28
N VAL A 108 -16.87 13.70 -8.07
CA VAL A 108 -18.20 13.72 -8.69
C VAL A 108 -18.13 12.92 -9.97
N LEU A 109 -18.87 11.81 -10.01
CA LEU A 109 -18.99 10.96 -11.19
C LEU A 109 -19.81 11.66 -12.28
N PRO A 110 -19.69 11.25 -13.55
CA PRO A 110 -20.48 11.81 -14.65
C PRO A 110 -22.00 11.77 -14.42
N ALA A 111 -22.50 10.72 -13.75
CA ALA A 111 -23.90 10.60 -13.34
C ALA A 111 -24.30 11.52 -12.16
N GLY A 112 -23.39 12.34 -11.63
CA GLY A 112 -23.62 13.30 -10.54
C GLY A 112 -23.41 12.75 -9.12
N ALA A 113 -23.28 11.44 -8.95
CA ALA A 113 -22.98 10.83 -7.65
C ALA A 113 -21.57 11.22 -7.15
N THR A 114 -21.40 11.44 -5.86
CA THR A 114 -20.08 11.71 -5.26
C THR A 114 -19.56 10.49 -4.53
N VAL A 115 -18.35 10.06 -4.87
CA VAL A 115 -17.64 8.93 -4.24
C VAL A 115 -16.28 9.36 -3.70
N LEU A 116 -15.68 8.55 -2.83
CA LEU A 116 -14.31 8.78 -2.35
C LEU A 116 -13.29 7.93 -3.10
N PHE A 117 -12.15 8.54 -3.44
CA PHE A 117 -10.94 7.81 -3.83
C PHE A 117 -9.80 8.08 -2.84
N ASP A 118 -9.03 7.03 -2.55
CA ASP A 118 -7.78 7.14 -1.80
C ASP A 118 -6.65 7.47 -2.79
N VAL A 119 -6.17 8.70 -2.74
CA VAL A 119 -5.15 9.23 -3.65
C VAL A 119 -3.82 9.30 -2.92
N LYS A 120 -2.91 8.39 -3.26
CA LYS A 120 -1.56 8.29 -2.70
C LYS A 120 -0.57 9.09 -3.55
N GLY A 121 0.38 9.78 -2.92
CA GLY A 121 1.34 10.67 -3.57
C GLY A 121 0.92 12.15 -3.58
N CYS A 122 -0.19 12.50 -2.95
CA CYS A 122 -0.77 13.86 -2.97
C CYS A 122 -0.12 14.84 -1.98
N GLY A 123 1.11 14.58 -1.55
CA GLY A 123 1.88 15.44 -0.65
C GLY A 123 1.70 15.15 0.84
N VAL A 124 2.51 15.83 1.65
CA VAL A 124 2.50 15.77 3.12
C VAL A 124 1.17 16.25 3.73
N ARG A 125 0.88 15.78 4.94
CA ARG A 125 -0.18 16.34 5.80
C ARG A 125 0.15 17.75 6.34
N PRO A 126 -0.83 18.52 6.84
CA PRO A 126 -0.59 19.86 7.39
C PRO A 126 0.41 19.83 8.55
N GLY A 127 1.28 20.85 8.62
CA GLY A 127 2.34 20.95 9.64
C GLY A 127 3.57 20.08 9.39
N TYR A 128 3.58 19.25 8.36
CA TYR A 128 4.73 18.44 7.98
C TYR A 128 5.55 19.12 6.90
N ARG A 129 6.88 18.95 6.97
CA ARG A 129 7.80 19.48 5.98
C ARG A 129 8.16 18.40 4.96
N PRO A 130 7.94 18.62 3.66
CA PRO A 130 8.44 17.73 2.62
C PRO A 130 9.96 17.65 2.63
N VAL A 131 10.48 16.46 2.35
CA VAL A 131 11.92 16.21 2.21
C VAL A 131 12.19 15.48 0.90
N PRO A 132 13.40 15.62 0.34
CA PRO A 132 13.82 14.86 -0.84
C PRO A 132 13.85 13.35 -0.60
N GLY A 133 13.76 12.57 -1.68
CA GLY A 133 13.81 11.11 -1.66
C GLY A 133 12.44 10.42 -1.46
N GLY A 134 11.34 11.11 -1.76
CA GLY A 134 9.98 10.53 -1.83
C GLY A 134 9.33 10.14 -0.50
N ALA A 135 10.10 9.97 0.58
CA ALA A 135 9.64 9.35 1.81
C ALA A 135 8.57 10.13 2.61
N HIS A 136 8.25 11.40 2.28
CA HIS A 136 7.34 12.21 3.10
C HIS A 136 6.08 12.74 2.40
N GLY A 137 5.85 12.51 1.11
CA GLY A 137 4.61 13.05 0.51
C GLY A 137 4.32 12.66 -0.93
N LEU A 138 5.36 12.47 -1.73
CA LEU A 138 5.21 12.13 -3.14
C LEU A 138 5.32 10.61 -3.36
N LEU A 139 4.88 10.17 -4.52
CA LEU A 139 5.01 8.80 -4.99
C LEU A 139 5.76 8.85 -6.33
N GLY A 140 6.86 8.10 -6.43
CA GLY A 140 7.58 7.95 -7.69
C GLY A 140 6.85 7.01 -8.64
N LEU A 141 6.98 7.24 -9.94
CA LEU A 141 6.34 6.42 -10.97
C LEU A 141 6.69 4.93 -10.84
N GLY A 142 7.96 4.60 -10.58
CA GLY A 142 8.39 3.21 -10.42
C GLY A 142 7.76 2.54 -9.21
N GLU A 143 7.55 3.28 -8.12
CA GLU A 143 6.84 2.78 -6.95
C GLU A 143 5.36 2.51 -7.26
N ALA A 144 4.67 3.42 -7.94
CA ALA A 144 3.27 3.26 -8.30
C ALA A 144 3.02 2.05 -9.22
N VAL A 145 3.86 1.86 -10.24
CA VAL A 145 3.76 0.72 -11.19
C VAL A 145 4.00 -0.61 -10.48
N ARG A 146 5.00 -0.68 -9.59
CA ARG A 146 5.23 -1.86 -8.76
C ARG A 146 4.03 -2.16 -7.87
N GLU A 147 3.40 -1.14 -7.28
CA GLU A 147 2.23 -1.33 -6.42
C GLU A 147 1.04 -1.92 -7.18
N VAL A 148 0.74 -1.42 -8.39
CA VAL A 148 -0.31 -1.98 -9.26
C VAL A 148 -0.02 -3.45 -9.62
N ALA A 149 1.20 -3.74 -10.06
CA ALA A 149 1.65 -5.10 -10.39
C ALA A 149 1.51 -6.07 -9.19
N LEU A 150 2.01 -5.66 -8.03
CA LEU A 150 1.98 -6.49 -6.81
C LEU A 150 0.55 -6.70 -6.31
N ALA A 151 -0.33 -5.69 -6.42
CA ALA A 151 -1.74 -5.85 -6.10
C ALA A 151 -2.43 -6.87 -7.03
N ARG A 152 -2.10 -6.89 -8.33
CA ARG A 152 -2.63 -7.89 -9.27
C ARG A 152 -2.13 -9.31 -8.95
N LEU A 153 -0.86 -9.46 -8.60
CA LEU A 153 -0.29 -10.73 -8.16
C LEU A 153 -0.93 -11.22 -6.86
N ALA A 154 -1.06 -10.34 -5.87
CA ALA A 154 -1.70 -10.66 -4.58
C ALA A 154 -3.16 -11.08 -4.78
N ARG A 155 -3.91 -10.40 -5.65
CA ARG A 155 -5.30 -10.76 -5.99
C ARG A 155 -5.38 -12.16 -6.59
N THR A 156 -4.44 -12.48 -7.49
CA THR A 156 -4.38 -13.80 -8.11
C THR A 156 -4.00 -14.88 -7.11
N ALA A 157 -3.00 -14.65 -6.26
CA ALA A 157 -2.62 -15.55 -5.18
C ALA A 157 -3.80 -15.86 -4.24
N LEU A 158 -4.49 -14.83 -3.77
CA LEU A 158 -5.66 -14.97 -2.88
C LEU A 158 -6.82 -15.70 -3.57
N ARG A 159 -7.13 -15.35 -4.83
CA ARG A 159 -8.16 -16.05 -5.63
C ARG A 159 -7.84 -17.53 -5.82
N ARG A 160 -6.60 -17.86 -6.21
CA ARG A 160 -6.15 -19.26 -6.41
C ARG A 160 -6.19 -20.07 -5.12
N ALA A 161 -5.93 -19.42 -3.98
CA ALA A 161 -6.07 -20.03 -2.66
C ALA A 161 -7.53 -20.17 -2.20
N GLY A 162 -8.51 -19.63 -2.94
CA GLY A 162 -9.91 -19.55 -2.48
C GLY A 162 -10.08 -18.65 -1.25
N HIS A 163 -9.13 -17.75 -1.00
CA HIS A 163 -9.17 -16.87 0.16
C HIS A 163 -10.30 -15.83 -0.03
N PRO A 164 -11.13 -15.56 1.00
CA PRO A 164 -12.31 -14.69 0.87
C PRO A 164 -11.99 -13.20 0.70
N MET A 165 -10.72 -12.81 0.83
CA MET A 165 -10.28 -11.41 0.74
C MET A 165 -9.65 -11.09 -0.61
N SER A 166 -9.78 -9.83 -1.03
CA SER A 166 -9.10 -9.29 -2.21
C SER A 166 -8.27 -8.06 -1.85
N PRO A 167 -7.15 -7.77 -2.54
CA PRO A 167 -6.51 -6.47 -2.43
C PRO A 167 -7.47 -5.35 -2.83
N VAL A 168 -7.31 -4.19 -2.19
CA VAL A 168 -8.00 -2.94 -2.57
C VAL A 168 -7.77 -2.62 -4.06
N GLY A 169 -8.75 -1.99 -4.69
CA GLY A 169 -8.66 -1.58 -6.09
C GLY A 169 -7.59 -0.50 -6.32
N HIS A 170 -6.80 -0.64 -7.38
CA HIS A 170 -5.91 0.40 -7.91
C HIS A 170 -6.45 0.81 -9.27
N TYR A 171 -6.93 2.04 -9.38
CA TYR A 171 -7.72 2.47 -10.53
C TYR A 171 -6.90 3.22 -11.58
N ALA A 172 -5.97 4.07 -11.15
CA ALA A 172 -5.23 4.91 -12.10
C ALA A 172 -3.88 5.37 -11.56
N ILE A 173 -2.96 5.62 -12.48
CA ILE A 173 -1.71 6.36 -12.25
C ILE A 173 -1.80 7.69 -12.98
N VAL A 174 -1.62 8.79 -12.24
CA VAL A 174 -1.75 10.15 -12.75
C VAL A 174 -0.43 10.89 -12.58
N ASP A 175 0.16 11.33 -13.68
CA ASP A 175 1.35 12.16 -13.71
C ASP A 175 1.05 13.58 -13.23
N LEU A 176 1.84 14.12 -12.30
CA LEU A 176 1.74 15.50 -11.83
C LEU A 176 2.50 16.52 -12.69
N GLY A 177 3.31 16.07 -13.66
CA GLY A 177 4.13 16.96 -14.50
C GLY A 177 5.40 17.48 -13.81
N VAL A 178 5.80 16.88 -12.68
CA VAL A 178 7.02 17.21 -11.92
C VAL A 178 7.77 15.93 -11.55
N ASP A 179 9.03 16.05 -11.11
CA ASP A 179 9.89 14.94 -10.72
C ASP A 179 10.19 15.02 -9.22
N VAL A 180 10.22 13.88 -8.55
CA VAL A 180 10.71 13.77 -7.17
C VAL A 180 12.21 14.06 -7.17
N LEU A 181 12.68 14.89 -6.24
CA LEU A 181 14.13 15.11 -6.10
C LEU A 181 14.77 13.99 -5.25
N ASP A 182 15.96 13.55 -5.65
CA ASP A 182 16.80 12.66 -4.85
C ASP A 182 17.39 13.38 -3.62
N ARG A 183 18.11 12.67 -2.76
CA ARG A 183 18.74 13.25 -1.56
C ARG A 183 19.79 14.33 -1.88
N ALA A 184 20.32 14.35 -3.10
CA ALA A 184 21.23 15.38 -3.59
C ALA A 184 20.50 16.56 -4.26
N GLY A 185 19.17 16.55 -4.28
CA GLY A 185 18.35 17.60 -4.90
C GLY A 185 18.24 17.50 -6.42
N ARG A 186 18.65 16.38 -7.04
CA ARG A 186 18.58 16.18 -8.49
C ARG A 186 17.24 15.56 -8.87
N PRO A 187 16.68 15.88 -10.05
CA PRO A 187 15.51 15.16 -10.57
C PRO A 187 15.75 13.65 -10.59
N GLY A 188 14.86 12.91 -9.92
CA GLY A 188 14.81 11.46 -9.93
C GLY A 188 13.67 10.98 -10.82
N GLU A 189 12.69 10.30 -10.24
CA GLU A 189 11.54 9.76 -10.96
C GLU A 189 10.41 10.78 -11.12
N PRO A 190 9.56 10.67 -12.17
CA PRO A 190 8.31 11.41 -12.25
C PRO A 190 7.46 11.22 -10.99
N ALA A 191 6.97 12.32 -10.43
CA ALA A 191 6.03 12.30 -9.32
C ALA A 191 4.61 12.03 -9.85
N VAL A 192 3.97 11.02 -9.28
CA VAL A 192 2.65 10.57 -9.70
C VAL A 192 1.69 10.48 -8.52
N LEU A 193 0.41 10.39 -8.84
CA LEU A 193 -0.63 9.98 -7.92
C LEU A 193 -1.09 8.57 -8.27
N LEU A 194 -1.30 7.75 -7.27
CA LEU A 194 -1.94 6.45 -7.39
C LEU A 194 -3.35 6.55 -6.83
N VAL A 195 -4.35 6.44 -7.70
CA VAL A 195 -5.77 6.48 -7.36
C VAL A 195 -6.20 5.08 -6.98
N ARG A 196 -6.71 4.93 -5.76
CA ARG A 196 -7.11 3.66 -5.16
C ARG A 196 -8.55 3.71 -4.68
N GLN A 197 -9.11 2.54 -4.45
CA GLN A 197 -10.38 2.36 -3.78
C GLN A 197 -10.29 2.91 -2.35
N ALA A 198 -11.14 3.89 -2.03
CA ALA A 198 -11.26 4.37 -0.66
C ALA A 198 -11.96 3.31 0.19
N ARG A 199 -11.39 3.03 1.37
CA ARG A 199 -11.94 2.11 2.37
C ARG A 199 -11.64 2.59 3.77
N THR A 200 -12.57 2.36 4.69
CA THR A 200 -12.30 2.49 6.13
C THR A 200 -11.53 1.26 6.61
N ARG A 201 -10.73 1.45 7.65
CA ARG A 201 -10.03 0.37 8.36
C ARG A 201 -10.47 0.38 9.82
N PRO A 202 -10.45 -0.79 10.48
CA PRO A 202 -10.88 -0.90 11.85
C PRO A 202 -9.95 -0.15 12.81
N GLU A 203 -10.50 0.29 13.95
CA GLU A 203 -9.80 1.12 14.93
C GLU A 203 -8.46 0.55 15.40
N PHE A 204 -8.28 -0.77 15.47
CA PHE A 204 -7.00 -1.35 15.90
C PHE A 204 -5.83 -1.03 14.97
N GLN A 205 -6.08 -0.60 13.73
CA GLN A 205 -5.01 -0.25 12.78
C GLN A 205 -4.54 1.20 12.91
N TRP A 206 -5.38 2.09 13.47
CA TRP A 206 -5.11 3.52 13.48
C TRP A 206 -5.38 4.23 14.81
N GLY A 207 -6.19 3.65 15.67
CA GLY A 207 -6.53 4.13 17.00
C GLY A 207 -5.73 3.41 18.08
N ASP A 208 -6.37 3.32 19.25
CA ASP A 208 -5.75 2.89 20.49
C ASP A 208 -6.17 1.48 20.94
N ARG A 209 -6.97 0.77 20.13
CA ARG A 209 -7.45 -0.58 20.45
C ARG A 209 -6.43 -1.66 20.09
N ASP A 210 -6.36 -2.67 20.94
CA ASP A 210 -5.63 -3.90 20.64
C ASP A 210 -6.35 -4.71 19.54
N PRO A 211 -5.62 -5.27 18.57
CA PRO A 211 -6.23 -6.11 17.53
C PRO A 211 -6.80 -7.42 18.10
N GLY A 212 -6.19 -7.94 19.16
CA GLY A 212 -6.52 -9.25 19.74
C GLY A 212 -5.99 -10.43 18.92
N THR A 213 -5.99 -11.61 19.53
CA THR A 213 -5.42 -12.83 18.92
C THR A 213 -6.19 -13.32 17.71
N GLY A 214 -7.52 -13.14 17.67
CA GLY A 214 -8.34 -13.52 16.51
C GLY A 214 -7.97 -12.72 15.25
N THR A 215 -7.85 -11.40 15.38
CA THR A 215 -7.40 -10.53 14.31
C THR A 215 -5.95 -10.83 13.92
N ALA A 216 -5.06 -11.05 14.90
CA ALA A 216 -3.68 -11.45 14.61
C ALA A 216 -3.61 -12.74 13.79
N ALA A 217 -4.48 -13.73 14.08
CA ALA A 217 -4.56 -14.97 13.32
C ALA A 217 -5.04 -14.73 11.88
N GLU A 218 -6.06 -13.90 11.68
CA GLU A 218 -6.58 -13.53 10.37
C GLU A 218 -5.52 -12.82 9.50
N LEU A 219 -4.79 -11.84 10.06
CA LEU A 219 -3.73 -11.13 9.34
C LEU A 219 -2.57 -12.07 8.99
N LEU A 220 -2.23 -13.00 9.89
CA LEU A 220 -1.22 -14.01 9.68
C LEU A 220 -1.64 -14.99 8.57
N ASP A 221 -2.90 -15.41 8.53
CA ASP A 221 -3.42 -16.32 7.50
C ASP A 221 -3.30 -15.72 6.09
N VAL A 222 -3.61 -14.43 5.94
CA VAL A 222 -3.39 -13.70 4.68
C VAL A 222 -1.91 -13.71 4.29
N GLU A 223 -1.01 -13.37 5.23
CA GLU A 223 0.44 -13.33 4.98
C GLU A 223 0.98 -14.71 4.60
N LEU A 224 0.60 -15.77 5.31
CA LEU A 224 1.00 -17.14 4.98
C LEU A 224 0.45 -17.55 3.61
N THR A 225 -0.79 -17.18 3.29
CA THR A 225 -1.39 -17.42 1.97
C THR A 225 -0.56 -16.77 0.86
N LEU A 226 -0.19 -15.49 1.01
CA LEU A 226 0.65 -14.79 0.04
C LEU A 226 2.04 -15.44 -0.10
N ARG A 227 2.64 -15.88 1.00
CA ARG A 227 3.97 -16.52 0.98
C ARG A 227 4.00 -17.84 0.23
N ARG A 228 2.89 -18.60 0.17
CA ARG A 228 2.79 -19.80 -0.70
C ARG A 228 3.04 -19.49 -2.19
N TYR A 229 2.81 -18.24 -2.58
CA TYR A 229 3.01 -17.73 -3.94
C TYR A 229 4.24 -16.82 -4.08
N GLY A 230 5.13 -16.79 -3.09
CA GLY A 230 6.34 -15.96 -3.15
C GLY A 230 6.11 -14.47 -2.90
N ILE A 231 4.95 -14.07 -2.36
CA ILE A 231 4.63 -12.68 -2.00
C ILE A 231 4.67 -12.51 -0.48
N THR A 232 5.18 -11.38 0.02
CA THR A 232 5.11 -11.02 1.44
C THR A 232 4.80 -9.53 1.59
N ALA A 233 3.96 -9.18 2.56
CA ALA A 233 3.74 -7.79 2.97
C ALA A 233 4.64 -7.38 4.16
N SER A 234 5.27 -8.37 4.81
CA SER A 234 5.97 -8.23 6.09
C SER A 234 7.44 -7.88 6.01
N SER A 235 8.08 -8.07 4.86
CA SER A 235 9.53 -7.86 4.73
C SER A 235 9.94 -6.40 4.46
N SER A 236 9.07 -5.42 4.72
CA SER A 236 9.30 -4.00 4.47
C SER A 236 10.27 -3.35 5.46
N GLY A 237 10.60 -4.05 6.55
CA GLY A 237 11.40 -3.52 7.65
C GLY A 237 10.63 -2.60 8.60
N ALA A 238 9.34 -2.29 8.32
CA ALA A 238 8.52 -1.43 9.18
C ALA A 238 8.38 -1.98 10.62
N ILE A 239 8.29 -3.30 10.75
CA ILE A 239 8.30 -4.02 12.02
C ILE A 239 9.28 -5.17 11.87
N ARG A 240 10.52 -4.98 12.34
CA ARG A 240 11.54 -6.03 12.35
C ARG A 240 12.26 -6.06 13.68
N PHE A 241 12.29 -7.25 14.26
CA PHE A 241 13.05 -7.55 15.46
C PHE A 241 14.23 -8.47 15.12
N ARG A 242 15.32 -8.33 15.88
CA ARG A 242 16.44 -9.26 15.90
C ARG A 242 16.50 -9.89 17.28
N LEU A 243 16.34 -11.21 17.35
CA LEU A 243 16.64 -11.97 18.55
C LEU A 243 18.08 -12.48 18.42
N ARG A 244 18.97 -12.06 19.33
CA ARG A 244 20.40 -12.42 19.28
C ARG A 244 20.91 -12.81 20.66
N HIS A 245 22.04 -13.51 20.69
CA HIS A 245 22.72 -13.85 21.93
C HIS A 245 23.75 -12.77 22.31
N ARG A 246 23.79 -12.39 23.58
CA ARG A 246 24.83 -11.54 24.18
C ARG A 246 25.33 -12.13 25.48
N VAL A 247 26.43 -11.57 25.98
CA VAL A 247 26.94 -11.84 27.34
C VAL A 247 25.81 -11.51 28.32
N GLY A 248 25.26 -12.54 28.96
CA GLY A 248 24.10 -12.43 29.86
C GLY A 248 22.79 -13.05 29.34
N GLY A 249 22.72 -13.49 28.08
CA GLY A 249 21.57 -14.23 27.56
C GLY A 249 21.03 -13.73 26.22
N PRO A 250 19.86 -14.23 25.78
CA PRO A 250 19.16 -13.69 24.62
C PRO A 250 18.72 -12.23 24.85
N GLU A 251 18.67 -11.43 23.80
CA GLU A 251 18.04 -10.11 23.80
C GLU A 251 17.30 -9.85 22.49
N VAL A 252 16.23 -9.07 22.55
CA VAL A 252 15.51 -8.61 21.36
C VAL A 252 15.88 -7.16 21.07
N VAL A 253 16.17 -6.87 19.80
CA VAL A 253 16.55 -5.53 19.33
C VAL A 253 15.65 -5.11 18.18
N ARG A 254 15.20 -3.85 18.20
CA ARG A 254 14.49 -3.19 17.12
C ARG A 254 15.16 -1.83 16.86
N ASP A 255 15.44 -1.53 15.59
CA ASP A 255 16.02 -0.24 15.17
C ASP A 255 17.29 0.17 15.96
N GLY A 256 18.08 -0.83 16.38
CA GLY A 256 19.31 -0.64 17.16
C GLY A 256 19.10 -0.53 18.68
N VAL A 257 17.85 -0.50 19.15
CA VAL A 257 17.48 -0.37 20.57
C VAL A 257 17.03 -1.72 21.13
N VAL A 258 17.45 -2.04 22.34
CA VAL A 258 17.00 -3.24 23.06
C VAL A 258 15.55 -3.06 23.49
N VAL A 259 14.71 -4.01 23.12
CA VAL A 259 13.30 -4.05 23.53
C VAL A 259 13.23 -4.63 24.94
N PRO A 260 12.74 -3.87 25.95
CA PRO A 260 12.70 -4.33 27.33
C PRO A 260 11.59 -5.38 27.53
N LEU A 261 11.98 -6.66 27.52
CA LEU A 261 11.06 -7.78 27.75
C LEU A 261 11.33 -8.42 29.11
N GLU A 262 10.27 -8.76 29.83
CA GLU A 262 10.37 -9.60 31.02
C GLU A 262 11.02 -10.96 30.66
N PRO A 263 11.85 -11.56 31.53
CA PRO A 263 12.54 -12.82 31.24
C PRO A 263 11.63 -13.95 30.76
N ARG A 264 10.42 -14.05 31.33
CA ARG A 264 9.41 -15.04 30.91
C ARG A 264 8.90 -14.80 29.49
N ARG A 265 8.74 -13.53 29.08
CA ARG A 265 8.31 -13.15 27.73
C ARG A 265 9.42 -13.44 26.72
N LEU A 266 10.64 -13.04 27.04
CA LEU A 266 11.82 -13.31 26.23
C LEU A 266 12.03 -14.81 26.00
N ALA A 267 11.91 -15.63 27.05
CA ALA A 267 11.98 -17.08 26.93
C ALA A 267 10.88 -17.66 26.01
N ARG A 268 9.66 -17.12 26.08
CA ARG A 268 8.56 -17.52 25.18
C ARG A 268 8.83 -17.14 23.72
N VAL A 269 9.35 -15.95 23.47
CA VAL A 269 9.73 -15.52 22.11
C VAL A 269 10.85 -16.41 21.57
N ALA A 270 11.90 -16.65 22.36
CA ALA A 270 13.00 -17.52 22.00
C ALA A 270 12.54 -18.95 21.67
N ALA A 271 11.67 -19.53 22.49
CA ALA A 271 11.08 -20.84 22.22
C ALA A 271 10.22 -20.84 20.95
N ALA A 272 9.38 -19.82 20.76
CA ALA A 272 8.46 -19.74 19.63
C ALA A 272 9.16 -19.60 18.27
N VAL A 273 10.36 -19.01 18.23
CA VAL A 273 11.15 -18.88 16.99
C VAL A 273 12.24 -19.95 16.84
N GLY A 274 12.33 -20.89 17.79
CA GLY A 274 13.35 -21.94 17.78
C GLY A 274 14.78 -21.39 17.94
N PHE A 275 14.97 -20.40 18.80
CA PHE A 275 16.26 -19.76 19.02
C PHE A 275 17.27 -20.71 19.67
N ASP A 276 18.36 -20.99 18.96
CA ASP A 276 19.46 -21.87 19.38
C ASP A 276 20.74 -21.10 19.77
N GLY A 277 20.65 -19.77 19.86
CA GLY A 277 21.77 -18.87 20.08
C GLY A 277 22.22 -18.12 18.82
N ARG A 278 21.85 -18.57 17.62
CA ARG A 278 22.10 -17.84 16.36
C ARG A 278 21.07 -16.73 16.18
N GLU A 279 21.48 -15.63 15.55
CA GLU A 279 20.58 -14.50 15.31
C GLU A 279 19.36 -14.93 14.48
N VAL A 280 18.17 -14.60 14.98
CA VAL A 280 16.90 -14.82 14.29
C VAL A 280 16.26 -13.48 13.97
N LEU A 281 15.89 -13.30 12.70
CA LEU A 281 15.10 -12.17 12.24
C LEU A 281 13.61 -12.51 12.36
N ILE A 282 12.85 -11.58 12.94
CA ILE A 282 11.41 -11.69 13.13
C ILE A 282 10.75 -10.50 12.42
N ASP A 283 10.01 -10.79 11.36
CA ASP A 283 9.24 -9.79 10.61
C ASP A 283 7.80 -9.72 11.14
N GLY A 284 7.34 -8.50 11.43
CA GLY A 284 5.96 -8.26 11.82
C GLY A 284 5.00 -8.40 10.63
N VAL A 285 3.83 -9.00 10.86
CA VAL A 285 2.74 -9.05 9.90
C VAL A 285 2.26 -7.62 9.62
N ASN A 286 2.41 -7.19 8.37
CA ASN A 286 2.06 -5.83 7.91
C ASN A 286 0.93 -5.88 6.86
N VAL A 287 0.04 -6.84 7.03
CA VAL A 287 -1.24 -6.91 6.32
C VAL A 287 -2.20 -5.92 6.97
N GLN A 288 -2.90 -5.14 6.16
CA GLN A 288 -3.96 -4.25 6.64
C GLN A 288 -5.30 -4.69 6.06
N VAL A 289 -6.37 -4.55 6.83
CA VAL A 289 -7.71 -5.02 6.44
C VAL A 289 -8.69 -3.86 6.46
N THR A 290 -9.72 -3.95 5.64
CA THR A 290 -10.84 -3.02 5.68
C THR A 290 -11.78 -3.34 6.84
N THR A 291 -12.60 -2.37 7.24
CA THR A 291 -13.56 -2.54 8.35
C THR A 291 -14.52 -3.71 8.11
N ASP A 292 -14.95 -3.94 6.87
CA ASP A 292 -15.81 -5.06 6.48
C ASP A 292 -15.07 -6.41 6.34
N ARG A 293 -13.74 -6.41 6.53
CA ARG A 293 -12.84 -7.59 6.45
C ARG A 293 -12.93 -8.36 5.13
N ARG A 294 -13.30 -7.69 4.03
CA ARG A 294 -13.33 -8.27 2.69
C ARG A 294 -12.12 -7.90 1.85
N MET A 295 -11.41 -6.84 2.25
CA MET A 295 -10.29 -6.32 1.50
C MET A 295 -9.05 -6.16 2.34
N VAL A 296 -7.92 -6.27 1.67
CA VAL A 296 -6.59 -6.09 2.23
C VAL A 296 -5.86 -4.95 1.53
N ASP A 297 -5.29 -4.05 2.32
CA ASP A 297 -4.36 -3.02 1.85
C ASP A 297 -2.96 -3.37 2.36
N PHE A 298 -1.96 -3.07 1.56
CA PHE A 298 -0.59 -3.46 1.86
C PHE A 298 0.31 -2.26 1.60
N GLY A 299 1.04 -1.85 2.63
CA GLY A 299 1.91 -0.68 2.53
C GLY A 299 3.09 -0.89 1.59
N CYS A 300 3.63 -2.12 1.58
CA CYS A 300 4.75 -2.56 0.74
C CYS A 300 4.64 -4.06 0.52
N TYR A 301 4.90 -4.54 -0.70
CA TYR A 301 5.11 -5.96 -0.95
C TYR A 301 6.54 -6.23 -1.37
N ARG A 302 6.96 -7.48 -1.18
CA ARG A 302 8.18 -8.03 -1.74
C ARG A 302 7.92 -9.40 -2.33
N LEU A 303 8.69 -9.73 -3.35
CA LEU A 303 8.78 -11.06 -3.90
C LEU A 303 10.03 -11.77 -3.41
N ALA A 304 9.91 -13.06 -3.13
CA ALA A 304 11.04 -13.91 -2.80
C ALA A 304 10.74 -15.37 -3.15
N ASP A 305 11.76 -16.08 -3.62
CA ASP A 305 11.68 -17.53 -3.85
C ASP A 305 11.83 -18.34 -2.57
N ARG A 306 12.26 -17.70 -1.48
CA ARG A 306 12.39 -18.31 -0.17
C ARG A 306 12.19 -17.30 0.94
N PHE A 307 11.52 -17.71 2.00
CA PHE A 307 11.36 -16.92 3.21
C PHE A 307 12.09 -17.57 4.39
N THR A 308 13.00 -16.84 5.02
CA THR A 308 13.86 -17.34 6.10
C THR A 308 13.62 -16.67 7.46
N HIS A 309 12.79 -15.63 7.53
CA HIS A 309 12.52 -14.90 8.76
C HIS A 309 11.28 -15.45 9.46
N ALA A 310 11.30 -15.53 10.79
CA ALA A 310 10.10 -15.81 11.55
C ALA A 310 9.06 -14.70 11.35
N LEU A 311 7.78 -15.06 11.42
CA LEU A 311 6.67 -14.11 11.37
C LEU A 311 6.13 -13.84 12.77
N PHE A 312 5.72 -12.60 13.00
CA PHE A 312 5.03 -12.19 14.22
C PHE A 312 3.77 -11.37 13.87
N ALA A 313 2.59 -11.87 14.24
CA ALA A 313 1.36 -11.10 14.17
C ALA A 313 1.01 -10.58 15.57
N ALA A 314 1.05 -9.26 15.75
CA ALA A 314 0.78 -8.62 17.04
C ALA A 314 -0.70 -8.76 17.42
N ALA A 315 -0.94 -9.18 18.67
CA ALA A 315 -2.28 -9.16 19.30
C ALA A 315 -2.51 -7.89 20.12
N ASP A 316 -1.45 -7.14 20.41
CA ASP A 316 -1.48 -5.87 21.13
C ASP A 316 -1.12 -4.72 20.16
N ARG A 317 -1.63 -3.52 20.43
CA ARG A 317 -1.31 -2.32 19.64
C ARG A 317 0.19 -2.02 19.65
N ASP A 318 0.81 -2.18 20.81
CA ASP A 318 2.25 -2.07 20.96
C ASP A 318 2.91 -3.40 20.56
N CYS A 319 3.40 -3.43 19.32
CA CYS A 319 4.10 -4.60 18.79
C CYS A 319 5.39 -4.94 19.54
N GLU A 320 5.97 -4.02 20.30
CA GLU A 320 7.21 -4.24 21.06
C GLU A 320 6.98 -5.13 22.28
N THR A 321 5.74 -5.26 22.75
CA THR A 321 5.37 -6.25 23.78
C THR A 321 5.59 -7.70 23.32
N LEU A 322 5.68 -7.92 22.00
CA LEU A 322 5.78 -9.24 21.38
C LEU A 322 4.70 -10.22 21.89
N ARG A 323 3.52 -9.68 22.18
CA ARG A 323 2.30 -10.43 22.50
C ARG A 323 1.54 -10.66 21.20
N GLY A 324 1.37 -11.93 20.85
CA GLY A 324 0.73 -12.31 19.59
C GLY A 324 1.12 -13.71 19.15
N LEU A 325 1.04 -13.92 17.84
CA LEU A 325 1.27 -15.22 17.21
C LEU A 325 2.60 -15.21 16.48
N PHE A 326 3.36 -16.29 16.64
CA PHE A 326 4.61 -16.52 15.92
C PHE A 326 4.45 -17.69 14.96
N VAL A 327 5.17 -17.64 13.85
CA VAL A 327 5.40 -18.79 12.97
C VAL A 327 6.86 -18.79 12.56
N ALA A 328 7.59 -19.82 12.98
CA ALA A 328 8.99 -19.99 12.65
C ALA A 328 9.16 -20.72 11.29
N PRO A 329 10.27 -20.48 10.56
CA PRO A 329 10.51 -21.09 9.25
C PRO A 329 10.59 -22.63 9.24
N HIS A 330 10.83 -23.26 10.40
CA HIS A 330 10.92 -24.71 10.53
C HIS A 330 9.56 -25.37 10.86
N GLU A 331 8.52 -24.59 11.13
CA GLU A 331 7.18 -25.12 11.40
C GLU A 331 6.51 -25.60 10.11
N ALA A 332 5.78 -26.71 10.16
CA ALA A 332 5.09 -27.27 8.99
C ALA A 332 4.06 -26.31 8.35
N ARG A 333 3.45 -25.43 9.15
CA ARG A 333 2.50 -24.42 8.67
C ARG A 333 3.17 -23.19 8.04
N TYR A 334 4.49 -23.06 8.12
CA TYR A 334 5.23 -21.97 7.49
C TYR A 334 5.47 -22.31 6.01
N PRO A 335 4.81 -21.62 5.06
CA PRO A 335 4.92 -21.98 3.67
C PRO A 335 6.23 -21.47 3.07
N GLN A 336 6.86 -22.31 2.27
CA GLN A 336 7.77 -21.86 1.22
C GLN A 336 6.99 -21.71 -0.09
N PRO A 337 7.44 -20.84 -1.01
CA PRO A 337 6.79 -20.71 -2.31
C PRO A 337 6.76 -22.05 -3.05
N VAL A 338 5.57 -22.53 -3.40
CA VAL A 338 5.39 -23.77 -4.20
C VAL A 338 5.23 -23.42 -5.68
N SER A 339 4.59 -22.28 -5.96
CA SER A 339 4.50 -21.65 -7.26
C SER A 339 4.89 -20.19 -7.10
N SER A 340 6.20 -19.92 -7.11
CA SER A 340 6.71 -18.56 -6.93
C SER A 340 6.23 -17.66 -8.06
N LEU A 341 5.50 -16.61 -7.71
CA LEU A 341 5.19 -15.52 -8.62
C LEU A 341 6.38 -14.55 -8.73
N ALA A 342 7.51 -14.81 -8.08
CA ALA A 342 8.68 -13.92 -8.10
C ALA A 342 9.26 -13.74 -9.51
N GLY A 343 9.25 -14.81 -10.32
CA GLY A 343 9.68 -14.77 -11.72
C GLY A 343 8.81 -13.88 -12.62
N ALA A 344 7.66 -13.39 -12.14
CA ALA A 344 6.86 -12.40 -12.89
C ALA A 344 7.68 -11.17 -13.27
N PHE A 345 8.58 -10.71 -12.40
CA PHE A 345 9.42 -9.54 -12.66
C PHE A 345 10.67 -9.85 -13.52
N GLU A 346 10.80 -11.09 -13.99
CA GLU A 346 11.82 -11.51 -14.96
C GLU A 346 11.25 -11.56 -16.39
N LEU A 347 9.94 -11.35 -16.56
CA LEU A 347 9.29 -11.33 -17.86
C LEU A 347 9.86 -10.21 -18.75
N PRO A 348 10.01 -10.42 -20.07
CA PRO A 348 10.47 -9.40 -21.01
C PRO A 348 9.67 -8.10 -20.95
N GLU A 349 8.36 -8.20 -20.71
CA GLU A 349 7.45 -7.06 -20.53
C GLU A 349 7.83 -6.20 -19.32
N TRP A 350 8.30 -6.82 -18.22
CA TRP A 350 8.79 -6.06 -17.06
C TRP A 350 10.10 -5.33 -17.37
N ALA A 351 11.01 -5.95 -18.12
CA ALA A 351 12.25 -5.28 -18.55
C ALA A 351 11.93 -4.02 -19.37
N ARG A 352 11.01 -4.13 -20.34
CA ARG A 352 10.53 -2.98 -21.13
C ARG A 352 9.85 -1.91 -20.27
N LEU A 353 9.06 -2.31 -19.28
CA LEU A 353 8.48 -1.38 -18.32
C LEU A 353 9.58 -0.65 -17.55
N ARG A 354 10.57 -1.37 -17.01
CA ARG A 354 11.68 -0.75 -16.27
C ARG A 354 12.42 0.28 -17.12
N ASP A 355 12.72 -0.05 -18.38
CA ASP A 355 13.39 0.88 -19.29
C ASP A 355 12.52 2.13 -19.57
N LEU A 356 11.19 1.98 -19.65
CA LEU A 356 10.27 3.12 -19.75
C LEU A 356 10.25 3.98 -18.47
N LEU A 357 10.42 3.37 -17.30
CA LEU A 357 10.39 4.04 -15.99
C LEU A 357 11.63 4.89 -15.69
N ASP A 358 12.72 4.71 -16.46
CA ASP A 358 13.90 5.59 -16.39
C ASP A 358 13.62 7.01 -16.95
N GLY A 359 12.46 7.19 -17.60
CA GLY A 359 12.00 8.47 -18.10
C GLY A 359 10.54 8.76 -17.77
N ARG A 360 10.03 9.85 -18.35
CA ARG A 360 8.61 10.22 -18.29
C ARG A 360 7.90 9.60 -19.51
N PRO A 361 6.97 8.65 -19.33
CA PRO A 361 6.29 8.03 -20.45
C PRO A 361 5.42 9.04 -21.21
N GLU A 362 5.35 8.86 -22.53
CA GLU A 362 4.35 9.52 -23.37
C GLU A 362 2.95 8.95 -23.10
N PRO A 363 1.89 9.72 -23.38
CA PRO A 363 0.51 9.25 -23.19
C PRO A 363 0.27 7.88 -23.84
N GLY A 364 -0.32 6.96 -23.07
CA GLY A 364 -0.67 5.60 -23.53
C GLY A 364 0.48 4.58 -23.52
N GLN A 365 1.75 4.98 -23.48
CA GLN A 365 2.87 4.03 -23.45
C GLN A 365 2.86 3.16 -22.19
N LEU A 366 2.69 3.79 -21.02
CA LEU A 366 2.61 3.07 -19.76
C LEU A 366 1.38 2.17 -19.71
N ASP A 367 0.21 2.67 -20.11
CA ASP A 367 -1.04 1.90 -20.13
C ASP A 367 -0.89 0.62 -20.94
N ALA A 368 -0.34 0.71 -22.16
CA ALA A 368 -0.14 -0.43 -23.05
C ALA A 368 0.84 -1.46 -22.49
N LEU A 369 2.03 -1.02 -22.03
CA LEU A 369 3.04 -1.94 -21.51
C LEU A 369 2.64 -2.55 -20.17
N LEU A 370 2.00 -1.77 -19.29
CA LEU A 370 1.54 -2.26 -18.01
C LEU A 370 0.40 -3.27 -18.20
N THR A 371 -0.57 -2.98 -19.07
CA THR A 371 -1.63 -3.94 -19.40
C THR A 371 -1.04 -5.23 -19.98
N ALA A 372 -0.14 -5.13 -20.97
CA ALA A 372 0.52 -6.29 -21.54
C ALA A 372 1.29 -7.13 -20.50
N PHE A 373 1.98 -6.48 -19.57
CA PHE A 373 2.63 -7.15 -18.45
C PHE A 373 1.62 -7.84 -17.53
N LEU A 374 0.54 -7.14 -17.14
CA LEU A 374 -0.48 -7.66 -16.24
C LEU A 374 -1.24 -8.86 -16.85
N ASP A 375 -1.45 -8.87 -18.17
CA ASP A 375 -2.08 -9.96 -18.91
C ASP A 375 -1.18 -11.21 -19.02
N ARG A 376 0.13 -11.03 -18.90
CA ARG A 376 1.12 -12.12 -18.85
C ARG A 376 1.26 -12.72 -17.46
N LEU A 377 0.78 -12.03 -16.43
CA LEU A 377 0.84 -12.57 -15.08
C LEU A 377 0.00 -13.85 -15.01
N PRO A 378 0.45 -14.86 -14.24
CA PRO A 378 -0.28 -16.12 -14.12
C PRO A 378 -1.73 -15.86 -13.69
N ALA A 379 -2.71 -16.39 -14.44
CA ALA A 379 -4.14 -16.18 -14.22
C ALA A 379 -4.73 -16.90 -13.00
#